data_AF-A0A3Q7RQ82-F1
#
_entry.id   AF-A0A3Q7RQ82-F1
#
_cell.length_a   1.000
_cell.length_b   1.000
_cell.length_c   1.000
_cell.angle_alpha   90.00
_cell.angle_beta   90.00
_cell.angle_gamma   90.00
#
_symmetry.space_group_name_H-M   'P 1'
#
loop_
_entity.id
_entity.type
_entity.pdbx_description
1 polymer ?
#
loop_
_entity_poly.entity_id
_entity_poly.type
_entity_poly.pdbx_seq_one_letter_code
_entity_poly.pdbx_strand_id
1 'polypeptide(L)'
;MLHFIQKFPQASSKMLKYPFPVRLGVSRIQTLSLKTCHQQNFFPLFPRPWFFSSFPVYMRKTQYYHTSPCSFKKKKQEVLPAKPPITITYLLDSPKPALYITLAGLIPFVVPPVVMVMTKTYIPLLAFTQMAYGASFLSFLGGIRWGFALPEGSAAKPDFLNLANSTAPVVFSWFAFLISERLSEAIVTVIIGLGIALHIELFLLPHYPNWFKALKIVVTLVALFSFIITLLVKEIYPEKGPKRPGQIE
;
A
#
# COMPACT_ATOMS: atom_id res chain seq x y z
N MET A 1 35.50 2.93 -37.73
CA MET A 1 35.43 4.19 -38.48
C MET A 1 33.96 4.49 -38.72
N LEU A 2 33.39 5.33 -37.85
CA LEU A 2 31.97 5.66 -37.76
C LEU A 2 31.71 6.93 -38.58
N HIS A 3 30.97 6.81 -39.68
CA HIS A 3 30.47 7.95 -40.47
C HIS A 3 28.95 7.88 -40.52
N PHE A 4 28.26 8.76 -39.80
CA PHE A 4 27.14 9.60 -40.26
C PHE A 4 26.35 10.15 -39.06
N ILE A 5 26.97 11.05 -38.29
CA ILE A 5 26.26 12.05 -37.50
C ILE A 5 26.56 13.38 -38.16
N GLN A 6 25.69 13.82 -39.06
CA GLN A 6 25.65 15.23 -39.44
C GLN A 6 24.31 15.54 -40.10
N LYS A 7 23.42 16.15 -39.32
CA LYS A 7 22.44 17.18 -39.75
C LYS A 7 21.68 17.70 -38.54
N PHE A 8 22.34 18.63 -37.83
CA PHE A 8 21.66 19.67 -37.05
C PHE A 8 21.48 20.88 -37.97
N PRO A 9 20.27 21.46 -38.13
CA PRO A 9 20.15 22.79 -38.67
C PRO A 9 20.32 23.82 -37.56
N GLN A 10 21.43 24.54 -37.65
CA GLN A 10 21.73 25.77 -36.93
C GLN A 10 20.75 26.86 -37.37
N ALA A 11 19.80 27.24 -36.50
CA ALA A 11 18.90 28.36 -36.72
C ALA A 11 19.16 29.46 -35.67
N SER A 12 19.89 30.48 -36.14
CA SER A 12 19.96 31.89 -35.76
C SER A 12 19.33 32.35 -34.43
N SER A 13 20.19 32.83 -33.53
CA SER A 13 19.83 33.66 -32.38
C SER A 13 19.42 35.07 -32.82
N LYS A 14 18.11 35.30 -32.97
CA LYS A 14 17.56 36.67 -33.00
C LYS A 14 16.76 36.95 -31.74
N MET A 15 17.47 37.65 -30.86
CA MET A 15 17.02 38.51 -29.78
C MET A 15 15.67 39.17 -30.08
N LEU A 16 14.63 38.73 -29.36
CA LEU A 16 13.32 39.39 -29.33
C LEU A 16 12.99 39.70 -27.88
N LYS A 17 13.41 40.90 -27.46
CA LYS A 17 13.02 41.53 -26.21
C LYS A 17 11.53 41.86 -26.29
N TYR A 18 10.70 41.12 -25.57
CA TYR A 18 9.37 41.56 -25.18
C TYR A 18 9.25 41.48 -23.66
N PRO A 19 9.01 42.62 -22.97
CA PRO A 19 8.71 42.59 -21.55
C PRO A 19 7.27 42.09 -21.40
N PHE A 20 7.08 40.92 -20.81
CA PHE A 20 5.78 40.53 -20.27
C PHE A 20 5.53 41.38 -19.01
N PRO A 21 4.49 42.24 -18.95
CA PRO A 21 4.10 42.83 -17.70
C PRO A 21 3.41 41.75 -16.86
N VAL A 22 4.14 41.17 -15.92
CA VAL A 22 3.55 40.46 -14.79
C VAL A 22 2.75 41.50 -14.00
N ARG A 23 1.43 41.47 -14.17
CA ARG A 23 0.50 42.22 -13.33
C ARG A 23 0.61 41.64 -11.91
N LEU A 24 1.40 42.30 -11.09
CA LEU A 24 1.49 42.09 -9.64
C LEU A 24 0.13 42.42 -9.03
N GLY A 25 -0.66 41.38 -8.74
CA GLY A 25 -1.88 41.50 -7.96
C GLY A 25 -1.52 41.81 -6.51
N VAL A 26 -1.46 43.10 -6.18
CA VAL A 26 -1.38 43.61 -4.81
C VAL A 26 -2.67 43.23 -4.09
N SER A 27 -2.66 42.13 -3.34
CA SER A 27 -3.64 41.89 -2.28
C SER A 27 -3.05 42.45 -0.98
N ARG A 28 -3.66 43.54 -0.53
CA ARG A 28 -3.28 44.36 0.62
C ARG A 28 -3.32 43.55 1.92
N ILE A 29 -2.26 43.74 2.70
CA ILE A 29 -2.04 43.33 4.08
C ILE A 29 -3.23 43.72 4.97
N GLN A 30 -3.76 42.76 5.73
CA GLN A 30 -4.36 43.04 7.04
C GLN A 30 -3.82 42.07 8.09
N THR A 31 -3.11 42.68 9.01
CA THR A 31 -2.47 42.19 10.22
C THR A 31 -3.50 41.81 11.29
N LEU A 32 -3.06 40.96 12.24
CA LEU A 32 -3.61 40.71 13.59
C LEU A 32 -4.72 39.64 13.71
N SER A 33 -4.32 38.43 14.14
CA SER A 33 -4.33 38.05 15.57
C SER A 33 -4.46 36.53 15.69
N LEU A 34 -3.34 35.90 16.06
CA LEU A 34 -3.24 34.47 16.33
C LEU A 34 -3.62 34.28 17.81
N LYS A 35 -4.87 33.89 18.08
CA LYS A 35 -5.34 33.57 19.43
C LYS A 35 -4.93 32.12 19.77
N THR A 36 -3.76 31.96 20.38
CA THR A 36 -3.39 30.75 21.12
C THR A 36 -4.13 30.75 22.45
N CYS A 37 -4.92 29.70 22.71
CA CYS A 37 -5.51 29.45 24.01
C CYS A 37 -4.50 28.65 24.85
N HIS A 38 -3.65 29.35 25.59
CA HIS A 38 -2.79 28.78 26.61
C HIS A 38 -3.37 29.16 27.98
N GLN A 39 -4.14 28.26 28.58
CA GLN A 39 -4.65 28.44 29.94
C GLN A 39 -3.51 28.29 30.96
N GLN A 40 -2.98 29.42 31.39
CA GLN A 40 -2.29 29.56 32.67
C GLN A 40 -3.30 30.14 33.67
N ASN A 41 -3.71 29.32 34.64
CA ASN A 41 -4.49 29.80 35.77
C ASN A 41 -3.55 30.25 36.89
N PHE A 42 -3.77 31.49 37.29
CA PHE A 42 -3.08 32.21 38.34
C PHE A 42 -3.44 31.69 39.74
N PHE A 43 -2.45 31.76 40.62
CA PHE A 43 -2.60 31.75 42.08
C PHE A 43 -3.50 32.90 42.57
N PRO A 44 -4.16 32.71 43.72
CA PRO A 44 -4.30 33.80 44.68
C PRO A 44 -3.69 33.42 46.04
N LEU A 45 -2.69 34.21 46.44
CA LEU A 45 -2.26 34.37 47.83
C LEU A 45 -3.21 35.36 48.51
N PHE A 46 -3.70 35.03 49.72
CA PHE A 46 -3.92 35.94 50.87
C PHE A 46 -4.35 35.09 52.11
N PRO A 47 -4.23 35.59 53.37
CA PRO A 47 -3.51 34.88 54.43
C PRO A 47 -4.35 34.36 55.63
N ARG A 48 -3.67 33.49 56.41
CA ARG A 48 -3.87 32.96 57.80
C ARG A 48 -4.64 33.86 58.81
N PRO A 49 -5.14 33.36 59.99
CA PRO A 49 -4.35 32.57 60.96
C PRO A 49 -5.03 31.55 61.92
N TRP A 50 -4.17 30.70 62.52
CA TRP A 50 -4.23 30.04 63.84
C TRP A 50 -5.37 29.04 64.16
N PHE A 51 -5.07 27.76 64.42
CA PHE A 51 -4.96 27.19 65.78
C PHE A 51 -4.49 25.72 65.77
N PHE A 52 -3.56 25.45 66.70
CA PHE A 52 -3.02 24.15 67.07
C PHE A 52 -4.10 23.23 67.66
N SER A 53 -4.02 21.92 67.40
CA SER A 53 -3.95 20.93 68.49
C SER A 53 -3.45 19.59 67.97
N SER A 54 -2.31 19.16 68.52
CA SER A 54 -1.79 17.80 68.42
C SER A 54 -2.45 16.95 69.51
N PHE A 55 -2.92 15.75 69.19
CA PHE A 55 -2.97 14.63 70.15
C PHE A 55 -2.73 13.30 69.43
N PRO A 56 -1.80 12.45 69.91
CA PRO A 56 -1.57 11.12 69.38
C PRO A 56 -2.52 10.12 70.05
N VAL A 57 -3.28 9.36 69.27
CA VAL A 57 -4.12 8.28 69.80
C VAL A 57 -3.57 6.92 69.38
N TYR A 58 -2.83 6.34 70.33
CA TYR A 58 -2.71 4.93 70.69
C TYR A 58 -3.23 3.88 69.68
N MET A 59 -2.27 3.11 69.13
CA MET A 59 -2.50 1.83 68.46
C MET A 59 -3.15 0.82 69.41
N ARG A 60 -4.36 0.34 69.10
CA ARG A 60 -4.91 -0.87 69.69
C ARG A 60 -5.21 -1.90 68.60
N LYS A 61 -4.47 -2.99 68.70
CA LYS A 61 -4.55 -4.21 67.88
C LYS A 61 -5.93 -4.86 68.09
N THR A 62 -6.82 -4.75 67.10
CA THR A 62 -8.07 -5.51 67.08
C THR A 62 -7.92 -6.66 66.10
N GLN A 63 -7.66 -7.83 66.67
CA GLN A 63 -7.63 -9.11 66.01
C GLN A 63 -9.08 -9.54 65.78
N TYR A 64 -9.55 -9.37 64.54
CA TYR A 64 -10.88 -9.81 64.13
C TYR A 64 -10.75 -11.15 63.39
N TYR A 65 -11.20 -12.21 64.05
CA TYR A 65 -11.56 -13.47 63.40
C TYR A 65 -12.85 -13.25 62.62
N HIS A 66 -12.78 -13.25 61.28
CA HIS A 66 -13.97 -13.45 60.46
C HIS A 66 -13.68 -14.43 59.33
N THR A 67 -14.56 -15.42 59.28
CA THR A 67 -14.66 -16.53 58.34
C THR A 67 -14.77 -16.00 56.91
N SER A 68 -13.82 -16.41 56.06
CA SER A 68 -13.90 -16.18 54.62
C SER A 68 -15.08 -16.97 54.05
N PRO A 69 -16.04 -16.35 53.33
CA PRO A 69 -17.01 -17.10 52.56
C PRO A 69 -16.28 -17.82 51.43
N CYS A 70 -16.61 -19.10 51.22
CA CYS A 70 -16.23 -19.83 50.02
C CYS A 70 -16.78 -19.08 48.81
N SER A 71 -15.96 -18.27 48.16
CA SER A 71 -16.30 -17.76 46.84
C SER A 71 -16.43 -18.96 45.93
N PHE A 72 -17.66 -19.22 45.46
CA PHE A 72 -17.89 -20.01 44.26
C PHE A 72 -16.81 -19.62 43.25
N LYS A 73 -15.92 -20.57 42.91
CA LYS A 73 -15.04 -20.43 41.76
C LYS A 73 -15.97 -20.21 40.56
N LYS A 74 -16.22 -18.95 40.18
CA LYS A 74 -16.47 -18.60 38.79
C LYS A 74 -15.28 -19.22 38.08
N LYS A 75 -15.55 -20.34 37.42
CA LYS A 75 -14.62 -21.01 36.51
C LYS A 75 -14.07 -19.88 35.66
N LYS A 76 -12.81 -19.54 35.91
CA LYS A 76 -12.05 -18.60 35.09
C LYS A 76 -12.26 -19.16 33.70
N GLN A 77 -13.06 -18.46 32.90
CA GLN A 77 -13.19 -18.80 31.50
C GLN A 77 -11.75 -18.77 31.02
N GLU A 78 -11.20 -19.94 30.71
CA GLU A 78 -10.04 -20.01 29.85
C GLU A 78 -10.47 -19.24 28.62
N VAL A 79 -10.03 -17.99 28.53
CA VAL A 79 -9.97 -17.28 27.26
C VAL A 79 -8.92 -18.06 26.50
N LEU A 80 -9.41 -19.12 25.86
CA LEU A 80 -8.78 -19.82 24.76
C LEU A 80 -8.13 -18.72 23.90
N PRO A 81 -6.82 -18.77 23.63
CA PRO A 81 -6.17 -17.69 22.92
C PRO A 81 -6.95 -17.48 21.63
N ALA A 82 -7.58 -16.31 21.50
CA ALA A 82 -8.38 -16.00 20.34
C ALA A 82 -7.46 -16.23 19.13
N LYS A 83 -7.80 -17.24 18.33
CA LYS A 83 -7.09 -17.55 17.09
C LYS A 83 -6.85 -16.22 16.39
N PRO A 84 -5.60 -15.88 16.04
CA PRO A 84 -5.32 -14.58 15.45
C PRO A 84 -6.30 -14.40 14.30
N PRO A 85 -7.09 -13.31 14.28
CA PRO A 85 -8.12 -13.12 13.29
C PRO A 85 -7.48 -13.27 11.92
N ILE A 86 -8.07 -14.14 11.10
CA ILE A 86 -7.63 -14.38 9.73
C ILE A 86 -7.55 -13.00 9.07
N THR A 87 -6.46 -12.70 8.38
CA THR A 87 -6.20 -11.38 7.79
C THR A 87 -7.37 -10.84 6.96
N ILE A 88 -8.19 -11.73 6.40
CA ILE A 88 -9.40 -11.48 5.63
C ILE A 88 -10.50 -10.77 6.44
N THR A 89 -10.61 -11.02 7.76
CA THR A 89 -11.65 -10.40 8.60
C THR A 89 -11.51 -8.88 8.66
N TYR A 90 -10.28 -8.36 8.59
CA TYR A 90 -9.99 -6.92 8.56
C TYR A 90 -10.40 -6.21 7.27
N LEU A 91 -10.81 -6.95 6.22
CA LEU A 91 -11.28 -6.34 4.97
C LEU A 91 -12.61 -5.61 5.16
N LEU A 92 -13.47 -6.11 6.05
CA LEU A 92 -14.77 -5.52 6.34
C LEU A 92 -14.64 -4.16 7.06
N ASP A 93 -13.51 -3.93 7.72
CA ASP A 93 -13.18 -2.67 8.38
C ASP A 93 -12.64 -1.60 7.41
N SER A 94 -12.44 -1.96 6.13
CA SER A 94 -11.91 -1.01 5.14
C SER A 94 -12.92 0.07 4.74
N PRO A 95 -12.46 1.28 4.38
CA PRO A 95 -13.33 2.29 3.80
C PRO A 95 -14.03 1.74 2.56
N LYS A 96 -15.38 1.77 2.55
CA LYS A 96 -16.20 1.23 1.45
C LYS A 96 -15.73 1.68 0.05
N PRO A 97 -15.35 2.95 -0.18
CA PRO A 97 -14.86 3.36 -1.50
C PRO A 97 -13.57 2.64 -1.91
N ALA A 98 -12.62 2.49 -0.98
CA ALA A 98 -11.36 1.80 -1.25
C ALA A 98 -11.59 0.33 -1.60
N LEU A 99 -12.51 -0.33 -0.90
CA LEU A 99 -12.92 -1.70 -1.19
C LEU A 99 -13.52 -1.82 -2.59
N TYR A 100 -14.54 -1.02 -2.92
CA TYR A 100 -15.22 -1.11 -4.22
C TYR A 100 -14.30 -0.81 -5.40
N ILE A 101 -13.48 0.24 -5.29
CA ILE A 101 -12.53 0.61 -6.35
C ILE A 101 -11.50 -0.51 -6.54
N THR A 102 -11.00 -1.09 -5.45
CA THR A 102 -10.00 -2.15 -5.53
C THR A 102 -10.58 -3.43 -6.10
N LEU A 103 -11.81 -3.80 -5.75
CA LEU A 103 -12.51 -4.94 -6.35
C LEU A 103 -12.81 -4.73 -7.83
N ALA A 104 -13.22 -3.52 -8.22
CA ALA A 104 -13.40 -3.19 -9.64
C ALA A 104 -12.07 -3.30 -10.42
N GLY A 105 -10.96 -2.92 -9.79
CA GLY A 105 -9.61 -3.11 -10.32
C GLY A 105 -9.18 -4.57 -10.52
N LEU A 106 -9.92 -5.56 -9.99
CA LEU A 106 -9.64 -6.99 -10.25
C LEU A 106 -10.22 -7.49 -11.57
N ILE A 107 -11.15 -6.76 -12.18
CA ILE A 107 -11.84 -7.17 -13.40
C ILE A 107 -10.85 -7.52 -14.54
N PRO A 108 -9.83 -6.69 -14.86
CA PRO A 108 -8.92 -7.00 -15.95
C PRO A 108 -7.95 -8.15 -15.64
N PHE A 109 -7.84 -8.59 -14.38
CA PHE A 109 -7.14 -9.82 -14.04
C PHE A 109 -8.01 -11.04 -14.34
N VAL A 110 -9.28 -11.03 -13.91
CA VAL A 110 -10.16 -12.22 -13.88
C VAL A 110 -10.86 -12.48 -15.20
N VAL A 111 -11.28 -11.43 -15.91
CA VAL A 111 -12.05 -11.58 -17.15
C VAL A 111 -11.28 -12.36 -18.23
N PRO A 112 -10.00 -12.06 -18.54
CA PRO A 112 -9.26 -12.77 -19.58
C PRO A 112 -9.21 -14.30 -19.39
N PRO A 113 -8.77 -14.86 -18.25
CA PRO A 113 -8.74 -16.31 -18.07
C PRO A 113 -10.13 -16.93 -18.04
N VAL A 114 -11.14 -16.26 -17.46
CA VAL A 114 -12.52 -16.78 -17.47
C VAL A 114 -13.02 -16.92 -18.91
N VAL A 115 -12.82 -15.91 -19.75
CA VAL A 115 -13.19 -15.97 -21.17
C VAL A 115 -12.47 -17.13 -21.86
N MET A 116 -11.16 -17.25 -21.71
CA MET A 116 -10.38 -18.31 -22.37
C MET A 116 -10.77 -19.73 -21.92
N VAL A 117 -11.13 -19.90 -20.63
CA VAL A 117 -11.65 -21.17 -20.10
C VAL A 117 -13.02 -21.49 -20.70
N MET A 118 -13.93 -20.51 -20.79
CA MET A 118 -15.27 -20.69 -21.36
C MET A 118 -15.21 -21.00 -22.86
N THR A 119 -14.32 -20.34 -23.60
CA THR A 119 -14.12 -20.60 -25.04
C THR A 119 -13.23 -21.80 -25.32
N LYS A 120 -12.65 -22.43 -24.27
CA LYS A 120 -11.70 -23.56 -24.38
C LYS A 120 -10.60 -23.32 -25.42
N THR A 121 -10.12 -22.08 -25.49
CA THR A 121 -9.16 -21.63 -26.50
C THR A 121 -8.25 -20.59 -25.87
N TYR A 122 -6.94 -20.75 -26.07
CA TYR A 122 -5.98 -19.73 -25.68
C TYR A 122 -6.02 -18.56 -26.68
N ILE A 123 -6.23 -17.35 -26.16
CA ILE A 123 -6.31 -16.11 -26.95
C ILE A 123 -5.12 -15.21 -26.53
N PRO A 124 -4.03 -15.14 -27.33
CA PRO A 124 -2.82 -14.41 -26.97
C PRO A 124 -3.06 -12.93 -26.66
N LEU A 125 -4.00 -12.30 -27.37
CA LEU A 125 -4.36 -10.91 -27.15
C LEU A 125 -4.92 -10.69 -25.73
N LEU A 126 -5.78 -11.59 -25.26
CA LEU A 126 -6.33 -11.53 -23.90
C LEU A 126 -5.24 -11.72 -22.85
N ALA A 127 -4.35 -12.71 -23.04
CA ALA A 127 -3.20 -12.93 -22.17
C ALA A 127 -2.24 -11.72 -22.14
N PHE A 128 -2.00 -11.08 -23.29
CA PHE A 128 -1.21 -9.86 -23.36
C PHE A 128 -1.87 -8.70 -22.60
N THR A 129 -3.18 -8.46 -22.80
CA THR A 129 -3.88 -7.38 -22.07
C THR A 129 -3.87 -7.60 -20.55
N GLN A 130 -4.03 -8.85 -20.10
CA GLN A 130 -3.94 -9.21 -18.69
C GLN A 130 -2.54 -8.98 -18.14
N MET A 131 -1.50 -9.38 -18.89
CA MET A 131 -0.10 -9.15 -18.52
C MET A 131 0.22 -7.66 -18.45
N ALA A 132 -0.17 -6.89 -19.46
CA ALA A 132 0.05 -5.44 -19.51
C ALA A 132 -0.65 -4.72 -18.36
N TYR A 133 -1.87 -5.14 -18.01
CA TYR A 133 -2.57 -4.61 -16.83
C TYR A 133 -1.84 -4.98 -15.54
N GLY A 134 -1.39 -6.23 -15.39
CA GLY A 134 -0.65 -6.68 -14.22
C GLY A 134 0.69 -5.95 -14.04
N ALA A 135 1.42 -5.73 -15.13
CA ALA A 135 2.64 -4.93 -15.13
C ALA A 135 2.33 -3.47 -14.70
N SER A 136 1.29 -2.87 -15.28
CA SER A 136 0.85 -1.50 -14.92
C SER A 136 0.47 -1.39 -13.43
N PHE A 137 -0.29 -2.36 -12.92
CA PHE A 137 -0.66 -2.46 -11.51
C PHE A 137 0.57 -2.63 -10.62
N LEU A 138 1.52 -3.49 -11.00
CA LEU A 138 2.77 -3.70 -10.28
C LEU A 138 3.60 -2.40 -10.20
N SER A 139 3.70 -1.64 -11.28
CA SER A 139 4.36 -0.32 -11.29
C SER A 139 3.65 0.67 -10.34
N PHE A 140 2.31 0.67 -10.34
CA PHE A 140 1.51 1.48 -9.41
C PHE A 140 1.80 1.14 -7.94
N LEU A 141 2.04 -0.13 -7.59
CA LEU A 141 2.43 -0.52 -6.23
C LEU A 141 3.72 0.17 -5.77
N GLY A 142 4.68 0.39 -6.68
CA GLY A 142 5.87 1.19 -6.40
C GLY A 142 5.52 2.62 -6.01
N GLY A 143 4.62 3.26 -6.76
CA GLY A 143 4.17 4.63 -6.51
C GLY A 143 3.46 4.82 -5.16
N ILE A 144 2.69 3.83 -4.70
CA ILE A 144 2.00 3.90 -3.39
C ILE A 144 2.99 4.11 -2.25
N ARG A 145 4.18 3.51 -2.32
CA ARG A 145 5.20 3.64 -1.28
C ARG A 145 5.73 5.06 -1.16
N TRP A 146 5.89 5.77 -2.27
CA TRP A 146 6.21 7.20 -2.26
C TRP A 146 5.09 8.00 -1.60
N GLY A 147 3.83 7.70 -1.97
CA GLY A 147 2.66 8.36 -1.38
C GLY A 147 2.53 8.18 0.13
N PHE A 148 2.99 7.05 0.68
CA PHE A 148 3.00 6.82 2.13
C PHE A 148 4.22 7.42 2.85
N ALA A 149 5.38 7.51 2.20
CA ALA A 149 6.62 7.96 2.83
C ALA A 149 6.80 9.51 2.85
N LEU A 150 6.15 10.22 1.92
CA LEU A 150 6.30 11.68 1.78
C LEU A 150 5.59 12.53 2.84
N PRO A 151 4.42 12.16 3.39
CA PRO A 151 3.73 12.97 4.40
C PRO A 151 4.57 13.18 5.67
N GLU A 152 4.58 14.40 6.20
CA GLU A 152 5.26 14.73 7.46
C GLU A 152 4.69 13.91 8.62
N GLY A 153 5.58 13.31 9.43
CA GLY A 153 5.17 12.43 10.53
C GLY A 153 4.74 11.03 10.12
N SER A 154 4.94 10.63 8.84
CA SER A 154 4.70 9.25 8.42
C SER A 154 5.55 8.25 9.20
N ALA A 155 4.95 7.11 9.52
CA ALA A 155 5.63 6.01 10.17
C ALA A 155 6.73 5.38 9.30
N ALA A 156 6.66 5.57 7.98
CA ALA A 156 7.75 5.25 7.07
C ALA A 156 8.52 6.53 6.73
N LYS A 157 9.75 6.62 7.22
CA LYS A 157 10.65 7.72 6.84
C LYS A 157 11.03 7.60 5.36
N PRO A 158 11.25 8.73 4.66
CA PRO A 158 11.74 8.78 3.29
C PRO A 158 13.24 8.42 3.23
N ASP A 159 13.59 7.28 3.81
CA ASP A 159 14.95 6.74 3.81
C ASP A 159 15.27 6.18 2.42
N PHE A 160 16.55 6.24 2.04
CA PHE A 160 17.00 5.74 0.73
C PHE A 160 16.57 4.29 0.48
N LEU A 161 16.62 3.41 1.49
CA LEU A 161 16.18 2.02 1.35
C LEU A 161 14.67 1.91 1.10
N ASN A 162 13.85 2.73 1.77
CA ASN A 162 12.41 2.73 1.56
C ASN A 162 12.05 3.22 0.16
N LEU A 163 12.73 4.26 -0.33
CA LEU A 163 12.53 4.79 -1.67
C LEU A 163 13.08 3.86 -2.74
N ALA A 164 14.29 3.31 -2.57
CA ALA A 164 14.88 2.36 -3.53
C ALA A 164 14.02 1.11 -3.71
N ASN A 165 13.46 0.56 -2.62
CA ASN A 165 12.59 -0.62 -2.68
C ASN A 165 11.29 -0.41 -3.45
N SER A 166 10.83 0.84 -3.61
CA SER A 166 9.70 1.17 -4.48
C SER A 166 10.00 1.02 -5.97
N THR A 167 11.29 1.03 -6.33
CA THR A 167 11.75 0.93 -7.71
C THR A 167 11.70 -0.50 -8.22
N ALA A 168 11.84 -1.49 -7.32
CA ALA A 168 11.82 -2.90 -7.69
C ALA A 168 10.53 -3.30 -8.47
N PRO A 169 9.30 -3.01 -8.00
CA PRO A 169 8.08 -3.27 -8.77
C PRO A 169 8.09 -2.63 -10.17
N VAL A 170 8.59 -1.40 -10.29
CA VAL A 170 8.68 -0.67 -11.57
C VAL A 170 9.66 -1.37 -12.53
N VAL A 171 10.81 -1.82 -12.03
CA VAL A 171 11.81 -2.55 -12.84
C VAL A 171 11.25 -3.88 -13.34
N PHE A 172 10.55 -4.65 -12.50
CA PHE A 172 9.90 -5.89 -12.93
C PHE A 172 8.80 -5.63 -13.97
N SER A 173 8.00 -4.58 -13.80
CA SER A 173 7.01 -4.17 -14.80
C SER A 173 7.67 -3.80 -16.12
N TRP A 174 8.74 -3.01 -16.10
CA TRP A 174 9.45 -2.61 -17.31
C TRP A 174 10.07 -3.81 -18.01
N PHE A 175 10.71 -4.71 -17.25
CA PHE A 175 11.28 -5.94 -17.79
C PHE A 175 10.23 -6.85 -18.42
N ALA A 176 9.05 -6.99 -17.80
CA ALA A 176 7.95 -7.78 -18.35
C ALA A 176 7.50 -7.27 -19.74
N PHE A 177 7.50 -5.94 -19.96
CA PHE A 177 7.23 -5.37 -21.27
C PHE A 177 8.36 -5.62 -22.28
N LEU A 178 9.64 -5.59 -21.86
CA LEU A 178 10.76 -5.90 -22.75
C LEU A 178 10.71 -7.33 -23.29
N ILE A 179 10.22 -8.28 -22.49
CA ILE A 179 10.10 -9.68 -22.89
C ILE A 179 8.68 -10.06 -23.33
N SER A 180 7.83 -9.09 -23.70
CA SER A 180 6.42 -9.35 -24.00
C SER A 180 6.19 -10.26 -25.20
N GLU A 181 7.17 -10.40 -26.10
CA GLU A 181 7.14 -11.38 -27.19
C GLU A 181 7.00 -12.82 -26.65
N ARG A 182 7.61 -13.09 -25.49
CA ARG A 182 7.53 -14.38 -24.78
C ARG A 182 6.53 -14.25 -23.64
N LEU A 183 5.23 -14.14 -23.99
CA LEU A 183 4.13 -13.85 -23.05
C LEU A 183 4.15 -14.67 -21.75
N SER A 184 4.48 -15.98 -21.82
CA SER A 184 4.56 -16.81 -20.60
C SER A 184 5.61 -16.31 -19.63
N GLU A 185 6.79 -15.92 -20.14
CA GLU A 185 7.89 -15.43 -19.32
C GLU A 185 7.61 -14.03 -18.78
N ALA A 186 6.96 -13.19 -19.59
CA ALA A 186 6.46 -11.89 -19.15
C ALA A 186 5.48 -12.03 -17.98
N ILE A 187 4.51 -12.95 -18.09
CA ILE A 187 3.54 -13.24 -17.02
C ILE A 187 4.25 -13.75 -15.76
N VAL A 188 5.20 -14.68 -15.90
CA VAL A 188 5.98 -15.19 -14.76
C VAL A 188 6.79 -14.07 -14.09
N THR A 189 7.36 -13.16 -14.87
CA THR A 189 8.07 -11.99 -14.36
C THR A 189 7.13 -11.08 -13.54
N VAL A 190 5.91 -10.84 -14.02
CA VAL A 190 4.90 -10.07 -13.27
C VAL A 190 4.49 -10.80 -11.97
N ILE A 191 4.31 -12.13 -12.00
CA ILE A 191 4.04 -12.96 -10.82
C ILE A 191 5.13 -12.79 -9.77
N ILE A 192 6.40 -12.90 -10.17
CA ILE A 192 7.56 -12.75 -9.28
C ILE A 192 7.59 -11.34 -8.70
N GLY A 193 7.42 -10.32 -9.56
CA GLY A 193 7.37 -8.92 -9.14
C GLY A 193 6.25 -8.64 -8.13
N LEU A 194 5.05 -9.18 -8.35
CA LEU A 194 3.92 -9.07 -7.41
C LEU A 194 4.24 -9.73 -6.06
N GLY A 195 4.87 -10.90 -6.07
CA GLY A 195 5.31 -11.58 -4.85
C GLY A 195 6.34 -10.77 -4.06
N ILE A 196 7.34 -10.21 -4.75
CA ILE A 196 8.35 -9.33 -4.14
C ILE A 196 7.70 -8.06 -3.59
N ALA A 197 6.81 -7.42 -4.36
CA ALA A 197 6.10 -6.22 -3.92
C ALA A 197 5.27 -6.49 -2.65
N LEU A 198 4.53 -7.60 -2.61
CA LEU A 198 3.75 -8.02 -1.46
C LEU A 198 4.64 -8.31 -0.24
N HIS A 199 5.75 -9.01 -0.45
CA HIS A 199 6.72 -9.30 0.61
C HIS A 199 7.28 -7.99 1.20
N ILE A 200 7.67 -7.07 0.32
CA ILE A 200 8.19 -5.75 0.71
C ILE A 200 7.13 -4.93 1.46
N GLU A 201 5.86 -4.96 1.04
CA GLU A 201 4.75 -4.27 1.75
C GLU A 201 4.51 -4.87 3.14
N LEU A 202 4.54 -6.19 3.29
CA LEU A 202 4.26 -6.86 4.56
C LEU A 202 5.41 -6.74 5.56
N PHE A 203 6.66 -6.91 5.12
CA PHE A 203 7.81 -6.96 6.01
C PHE A 203 8.41 -5.59 6.31
N LEU A 204 8.49 -4.69 5.32
CA LEU A 204 9.13 -3.39 5.53
C LEU A 204 8.17 -2.31 6.06
N LEU A 205 6.86 -2.55 6.04
CA LEU A 205 5.86 -1.59 6.54
C LEU A 205 4.89 -2.23 7.55
N PRO A 206 5.37 -2.54 8.77
CA PRO A 206 4.48 -2.98 9.85
C PRO A 206 3.43 -1.93 10.23
N HIS A 207 3.64 -0.65 9.88
CA HIS A 207 2.77 0.46 10.25
C HIS A 207 1.57 0.70 9.33
N TYR A 208 1.40 -0.05 8.23
CA TYR A 208 0.15 0.04 7.46
C TYR A 208 -1.04 -0.46 8.29
N PRO A 209 -2.22 0.16 8.13
CA PRO A 209 -3.42 -0.33 8.79
C PRO A 209 -3.74 -1.75 8.28
N ASN A 210 -4.21 -2.60 9.19
CA ASN A 210 -4.39 -4.03 8.89
C ASN A 210 -5.37 -4.28 7.73
N TRP A 211 -6.40 -3.44 7.57
CA TRP A 211 -7.34 -3.51 6.45
C TRP A 211 -6.64 -3.34 5.09
N PHE A 212 -5.64 -2.47 5.00
CA PHE A 212 -4.92 -2.21 3.75
C PHE A 212 -4.00 -3.39 3.40
N LYS A 213 -3.30 -3.94 4.39
CA LYS A 213 -2.49 -5.16 4.21
C LYS A 213 -3.34 -6.33 3.75
N ALA A 214 -4.51 -6.52 4.37
CA ALA A 214 -5.46 -7.54 3.98
C ALA A 214 -5.92 -7.36 2.53
N LEU A 215 -6.25 -6.13 2.15
CA LEU A 215 -6.69 -5.81 0.80
C LEU A 215 -5.61 -6.12 -0.24
N LYS A 216 -4.35 -5.78 0.05
CA LYS A 216 -3.20 -6.11 -0.80
C LYS A 216 -2.98 -7.60 -0.94
N ILE A 217 -3.07 -8.36 0.15
CA ILE A 217 -2.95 -9.83 0.12
C ILE A 217 -4.03 -10.43 -0.77
N VAL A 218 -5.30 -10.03 -0.60
CA VAL A 218 -6.38 -10.58 -1.43
C VAL A 218 -6.20 -10.25 -2.90
N VAL A 219 -5.88 -9.00 -3.22
CA VAL A 219 -5.71 -8.56 -4.61
C VAL A 219 -4.56 -9.31 -5.29
N THR A 220 -3.42 -9.42 -4.61
CA THR A 220 -2.25 -10.12 -5.14
C THR A 220 -2.53 -11.61 -5.30
N LEU A 221 -3.20 -12.26 -4.35
CA LEU A 221 -3.63 -13.65 -4.48
C LEU A 221 -4.56 -13.86 -5.68
N VAL A 222 -5.59 -13.03 -5.83
CA VAL A 222 -6.52 -13.13 -6.98
C VAL A 222 -5.76 -12.95 -8.30
N ALA A 223 -4.88 -11.96 -8.39
CA ALA A 223 -4.05 -11.74 -9.57
C ALA A 223 -3.14 -12.94 -9.88
N LEU A 224 -2.48 -13.51 -8.87
CA LEU A 224 -1.63 -14.69 -8.98
C LEU A 224 -2.40 -15.89 -9.53
N PHE A 225 -3.55 -16.24 -8.92
CA PHE A 225 -4.37 -17.33 -9.41
C PHE A 225 -4.87 -17.09 -10.83
N SER A 226 -5.24 -15.86 -11.17
CA SER A 226 -5.66 -15.50 -12.51
C SER A 226 -4.57 -15.73 -13.57
N PHE A 227 -3.33 -15.35 -13.25
CA PHE A 227 -2.19 -15.61 -14.13
C PHE A 227 -1.86 -17.10 -14.23
N ILE A 228 -1.92 -17.84 -13.13
CA ILE A 228 -1.72 -19.30 -13.15
C ILE A 228 -2.75 -19.96 -14.05
N ILE A 229 -4.04 -19.61 -13.94
CA ILE A 229 -5.10 -20.14 -14.82
C ILE A 229 -4.78 -19.82 -16.28
N THR A 230 -4.30 -18.60 -16.57
CA THR A 230 -3.93 -18.20 -17.93
C THR A 230 -2.80 -19.04 -18.51
N LEU A 231 -1.78 -19.31 -17.70
CA LEU A 231 -0.67 -20.18 -18.09
C LEU A 231 -1.16 -21.63 -18.30
N LEU A 232 -1.99 -22.16 -17.40
CA LEU A 232 -2.56 -23.50 -17.54
C LEU A 232 -3.42 -23.63 -18.80
N VAL A 233 -4.23 -22.62 -19.13
CA VAL A 233 -5.03 -22.59 -20.35
C VAL A 233 -4.16 -22.63 -21.60
N LYS A 234 -3.01 -21.94 -21.59
CA LYS A 234 -2.03 -22.01 -22.69
C LYS A 234 -1.47 -23.41 -22.87
N GLU A 235 -1.16 -24.11 -21.78
CA GLU A 235 -0.64 -25.49 -21.82
C GLU A 235 -1.70 -26.49 -22.30
N ILE A 236 -2.96 -26.33 -21.87
CA ILE A 236 -4.07 -27.23 -22.26
C ILE A 236 -4.52 -26.98 -23.71
N TYR A 237 -4.55 -25.72 -24.14
CA TYR A 237 -4.99 -25.30 -25.47
C TYR A 237 -3.86 -24.58 -26.19
N PRO A 238 -2.80 -25.30 -26.60
CA PRO A 238 -1.67 -24.69 -27.28
C PRO A 238 -2.17 -23.93 -28.51
N GLU A 239 -1.60 -22.74 -28.70
CA GLU A 239 -1.89 -21.87 -29.82
C GLU A 239 -1.73 -22.69 -31.11
N LYS A 240 -2.81 -22.86 -31.88
CA LYS A 240 -2.75 -23.47 -33.21
C LYS A 240 -2.08 -22.45 -34.15
N GLY A 241 -0.77 -22.31 -34.04
CA GLY A 241 0.02 -21.52 -34.99
C GLY A 241 -0.07 -22.14 -36.38
N PRO A 242 -0.03 -21.34 -37.47
CA PRO A 242 0.16 -21.89 -38.79
C PRO A 242 1.48 -22.66 -38.80
N LYS A 243 1.43 -23.95 -39.15
CA LYS A 243 2.63 -24.73 -39.44
C LYS A 243 3.46 -23.93 -40.44
N ARG A 244 4.69 -23.54 -40.09
CA ARG A 244 5.63 -23.05 -41.10
C ARG A 244 5.81 -24.20 -42.11
N PRO A 245 5.51 -24.00 -43.41
CA PRO A 245 5.87 -24.99 -44.42
C PRO A 245 7.40 -25.00 -44.49
N GLY A 246 8.06 -26.01 -43.92
CA GLY A 246 9.52 -26.09 -44.00
C GLY A 246 10.27 -26.98 -43.01
N GLN A 247 9.62 -27.63 -42.03
CA GLN A 247 10.27 -28.75 -41.35
C GLN A 247 9.88 -30.05 -42.04
N ILE A 248 10.71 -30.43 -43.00
CA ILE A 248 10.84 -31.81 -43.47
C ILE A 248 11.68 -32.54 -42.41
N GLU A 249 11.22 -33.76 -42.12
CA GLU A 249 11.82 -34.86 -41.35
C GLU A 249 13.35 -34.86 -41.24
#